data_AF-A0A4Q3YDY0-F1
#
_entry.id   AF-A0A4Q3YDY0-F1
#
_cell.length_a   1.000
_cell.length_b   1.000
_cell.length_c   1.000
_cell.angle_alpha   90.00
_cell.angle_beta   90.00
_cell.angle_gamma   90.00
#
_symmetry.space_group_name_H-M   'P 1'
#
loop_
_entity.id
_entity.type
_entity.pdbx_description
1 polymer ?
#
loop_
_entity_poly.entity_id
_entity_poly.type
_entity_poly.pdbx_seq_one_letter_code
_entity_poly.pdbx_strand_id
1 'polypeptide(L)'
;MASRLKPWLLAAALLAVPAAASATGGLGCGIDDKNAKLDLEALFSYSDIGGLFQIRGELEIKDPRVYKTLQKFALDGSELKQQWFRGDDLKLMVYR
;
A
#
# COMPACT_ATOMS: atom_id res chain seq x y z
N MET A 1 -45.83 29.52 8.63
CA MET A 1 -45.74 29.47 7.15
C MET A 1 -44.79 28.34 6.80
N ALA A 2 -45.30 27.11 6.61
CA ALA A 2 -44.46 25.93 6.40
C ALA A 2 -44.10 25.83 4.92
N SER A 3 -42.81 25.94 4.59
CA SER A 3 -42.35 25.79 3.21
C SER A 3 -42.52 24.32 2.80
N ARG A 4 -43.31 24.08 1.74
CA ARG A 4 -43.35 22.77 1.10
C ARG A 4 -42.06 22.61 0.31
N LEU A 5 -41.05 21.97 0.91
CA LEU A 5 -39.85 21.60 0.18
C LEU A 5 -40.25 20.70 -1.01
N LYS A 6 -39.87 21.14 -2.21
CA LYS A 6 -40.15 20.41 -3.46
C LYS A 6 -39.37 19.09 -3.42
N PRO A 7 -39.99 17.93 -3.66
CA PRO A 7 -39.34 16.62 -3.54
C PRO A 7 -38.10 16.47 -4.45
N TRP A 8 -38.04 17.23 -5.55
CA TRP A 8 -36.88 17.22 -6.44
C TRP A 8 -35.61 17.85 -5.82
N LEU A 9 -35.77 18.79 -4.88
CA LEU A 9 -34.65 19.37 -4.14
C LEU A 9 -34.01 18.36 -3.18
N LEU A 10 -34.82 17.47 -2.57
CA LEU A 10 -34.30 16.37 -1.76
C LEU A 10 -33.55 15.34 -2.63
N ALA A 11 -34.08 15.00 -3.80
CA ALA A 11 -33.43 14.06 -4.71
C ALA A 11 -32.09 14.61 -5.24
N ALA A 12 -32.04 15.91 -5.59
CA ALA A 12 -30.80 16.57 -5.99
C ALA A 12 -29.76 16.62 -4.86
N ALA A 13 -30.21 16.87 -3.62
CA ALA A 13 -29.34 16.86 -2.44
C ALA A 13 -28.77 15.46 -2.15
N LEU A 14 -29.56 14.39 -2.36
CA LEU A 14 -29.09 13.01 -2.19
C LEU A 14 -28.03 12.61 -3.23
N LEU A 15 -28.18 13.05 -4.47
CA LEU A 15 -27.21 12.78 -5.56
C LEU A 15 -25.91 13.58 -5.41
N ALA A 16 -25.93 14.67 -4.65
CA ALA A 16 -24.75 15.48 -4.37
C ALA A 16 -23.92 14.96 -3.18
N VAL A 17 -24.35 13.88 -2.51
CA VAL A 17 -23.57 13.28 -1.43
C VAL A 17 -22.33 12.64 -2.04
N PRO A 18 -21.10 13.07 -1.66
CA PRO A 18 -19.89 12.43 -2.15
C PRO A 18 -19.89 10.98 -1.66
N ALA A 19 -19.97 10.03 -2.58
CA ALA A 19 -19.68 8.64 -2.28
C ALA A 19 -18.18 8.54 -1.98
N ALA A 20 -17.82 7.85 -0.89
CA ALA A 20 -16.42 7.58 -0.60
C ALA A 20 -15.83 6.78 -1.77
N ALA A 21 -14.96 7.42 -2.55
CA ALA A 21 -14.18 6.73 -3.57
C ALA A 21 -13.09 5.92 -2.84
N SER A 22 -13.36 4.65 -2.56
CA SER A 22 -12.36 3.69 -2.07
C SER A 22 -11.42 3.29 -3.20
N ALA A 23 -10.64 4.26 -3.69
CA ALA A 23 -9.64 4.05 -4.72
C ALA A 23 -8.28 3.68 -4.13
N THR A 24 -8.12 3.71 -2.81
CA THR A 24 -6.86 3.38 -2.15
C THR A 24 -7.01 2.22 -1.18
N GLY A 25 -5.98 1.37 -1.13
CA GLY A 25 -5.83 0.29 -0.19
C GLY A 25 -4.51 0.40 0.56
N GLY A 26 -4.44 -0.25 1.73
CA GLY A 26 -3.20 -0.45 2.46
C GLY A 26 -2.83 -1.94 2.42
N LEU A 27 -1.53 -2.23 2.35
CA LEU A 27 -1.00 -3.57 2.56
C LEU A 27 -0.03 -3.55 3.73
N GLY A 28 -0.07 -4.61 4.51
CA GLY A 28 0.83 -4.88 5.62
C GLY A 28 1.23 -6.34 5.59
N CYS A 29 2.53 -6.61 5.67
CA CYS A 29 3.08 -7.97 5.73
C CYS A 29 4.18 -8.01 6.78
N GLY A 30 4.05 -8.95 7.72
CA GLY A 30 5.02 -9.22 8.76
C GLY A 30 5.42 -10.68 8.73
N ILE A 31 6.72 -10.96 8.69
CA ILE A 31 7.29 -12.29 8.83
C ILE A 31 8.35 -12.22 9.91
N ASP A 32 8.29 -13.13 10.88
CA ASP A 32 9.35 -13.31 11.86
C ASP A 32 9.56 -14.81 12.04
N ASP A 33 10.52 -15.37 11.31
CA ASP A 33 10.86 -16.78 11.36
C ASP A 33 12.34 -16.98 11.75
N LYS A 34 12.80 -18.23 11.75
CA LYS A 34 14.19 -18.56 12.11
C LYS A 34 15.24 -18.06 11.10
N ASN A 35 14.83 -17.71 9.88
CA ASN A 35 15.69 -17.37 8.76
C ASN A 35 15.69 -15.87 8.46
N ALA A 36 14.55 -15.20 8.64
CA ALA A 36 14.36 -13.80 8.27
C ALA A 36 13.33 -13.10 9.17
N LYS A 37 13.46 -11.78 9.25
CA LYS A 37 12.43 -10.87 9.74
C LYS A 37 12.12 -9.85 8.66
N LEU A 38 10.86 -9.74 8.28
CA LEU A 38 10.36 -8.78 7.30
C LEU A 38 9.22 -7.99 7.94
N ASP A 39 9.30 -6.67 7.87
CA ASP A 39 8.17 -5.78 8.08
C ASP A 39 8.00 -4.94 6.82
N LEU A 40 6.79 -4.91 6.26
CA LEU A 40 6.47 -4.15 5.06
C LEU A 40 5.07 -3.55 5.16
N GLU A 41 4.99 -2.23 4.98
CA GLU A 41 3.76 -1.48 4.84
C GLU A 41 3.82 -0.66 3.56
N ALA A 42 2.69 -0.59 2.85
CA ALA A 42 2.55 0.34 1.75
C ALA A 42 1.08 0.71 1.49
N LEU A 43 0.90 1.83 0.80
CA LEU A 43 -0.39 2.22 0.23
C LEU A 43 -0.40 1.87 -1.25
N PHE A 44 -1.56 1.57 -1.81
CA PHE A 44 -1.71 1.37 -3.25
C PHE A 44 -3.00 2.01 -3.74
N SER A 45 -3.04 2.31 -5.03
CA SER A 45 -4.24 2.79 -5.72
C SER A 45 -4.82 1.68 -6.58
N TYR A 46 -6.14 1.50 -6.52
CA TYR A 46 -6.92 0.66 -7.44
C TYR A 46 -7.12 1.31 -8.82
N SER A 47 -6.59 2.52 -9.05
CA SER A 47 -6.64 3.18 -10.36
C SER A 47 -5.60 2.63 -11.34
N ASP A 48 -5.80 2.89 -12.64
CA ASP A 48 -4.90 2.48 -13.74
C ASP A 48 -3.44 3.00 -13.63
N ILE A 49 -3.18 3.95 -12.73
CA ILE A 49 -1.84 4.51 -12.50
C ILE A 49 -0.99 3.62 -11.57
N GLY A 50 -1.56 2.51 -11.06
CA GLY A 50 -0.92 1.30 -10.55
C GLY A 50 0.48 1.41 -9.91
N GLY A 51 0.56 1.14 -8.61
CA GLY A 51 1.82 1.04 -7.88
C GLY A 51 1.60 1.12 -6.37
N LEU A 52 2.67 0.84 -5.60
CA LEU A 52 2.69 1.19 -4.19
C LEU A 52 3.26 2.59 -3.96
N PHE A 53 2.78 3.23 -2.92
CA PHE A 53 3.17 4.55 -2.45
C PHE A 53 3.45 4.48 -0.95
N GLN A 54 4.28 5.39 -0.45
CA GLN A 54 4.62 5.45 0.98
C GLN A 54 5.12 4.11 1.55
N ILE A 55 5.93 3.41 0.76
CA ILE A 55 6.49 2.12 1.16
C ILE A 55 7.44 2.34 2.33
N ARG A 56 7.26 1.53 3.37
CA ARG A 56 8.14 1.45 4.52
C ARG A 56 8.33 -0.01 4.84
N GLY A 57 9.58 -0.42 4.99
CA GLY A 57 9.85 -1.76 5.44
C GLY A 57 11.30 -1.98 5.80
N GLU A 58 11.54 -3.13 6.41
CA GLU A 58 12.86 -3.59 6.80
C GLU A 58 12.93 -5.10 6.58
N LEU A 59 14.02 -5.55 5.96
CA LEU A 59 14.35 -6.96 5.84
C LEU A 59 15.64 -7.23 6.60
N GLU A 60 15.58 -8.18 7.52
CA GLU A 60 16.71 -8.73 8.24
C GLU A 60 16.84 -10.22 7.94
N ILE A 61 17.99 -10.64 7.43
CA ILE A 61 18.34 -12.04 7.21
C ILE A 61 19.17 -12.53 8.40
N LYS A 62 18.67 -13.56 9.09
CA LYS A 62 19.26 -14.12 10.32
C LYS A 62 20.36 -15.15 10.05
N ASP A 63 20.56 -15.55 8.78
CA ASP A 63 21.61 -16.50 8.40
C ASP A 63 23.00 -15.83 8.51
N PRO A 64 23.88 -16.33 9.40
CA PRO A 64 25.21 -15.73 9.61
C PRO A 64 26.14 -15.87 8.41
N ARG A 65 25.82 -16.71 7.43
CA ARG A 65 26.60 -16.90 6.21
C ARG A 65 26.39 -15.78 5.19
N VAL A 66 25.34 -14.97 5.35
CA VAL A 66 25.07 -13.83 4.48
C VAL A 66 26.04 -12.70 4.78
N TYR A 67 26.57 -12.08 3.72
CA TYR A 67 27.44 -10.90 3.86
C TYR A 67 26.78 -9.84 4.73
N LYS A 68 27.55 -9.22 5.64
CA LYS A 68 27.02 -8.20 6.57
C LYS A 68 26.23 -7.09 5.87
N THR A 69 26.64 -6.71 4.67
CA THR A 69 25.94 -5.71 3.87
C THR A 69 24.53 -6.17 3.50
N LEU A 70 24.30 -7.46 3.24
CA LEU A 70 23.01 -8.04 2.86
C LEU A 70 22.18 -8.57 4.04
N GLN A 71 22.71 -8.52 5.27
CA GLN A 71 21.99 -9.00 6.45
C GLN A 71 20.81 -8.10 6.82
N LYS A 72 20.90 -6.80 6.56
CA LYS A 72 19.85 -5.86 7.00
C LYS A 72 19.74 -4.69 6.05
N PHE A 73 18.53 -4.42 5.57
CA PHE A 73 18.28 -3.29 4.67
C PHE A 73 16.86 -2.76 4.74
N ALA A 74 16.73 -1.46 4.48
CA ALA A 74 15.46 -0.78 4.39
C ALA A 74 14.81 -1.06 3.03
N LEU A 75 13.49 -1.25 3.05
CA LEU A 75 12.65 -1.31 1.87
C LEU A 75 11.98 0.06 1.72
N ASP A 76 12.76 1.04 1.26
CA ASP A 76 12.29 2.40 0.96
C ASP A 76 12.77 2.84 -0.44
N GLY A 77 12.43 4.06 -0.85
CA GLY A 77 12.76 4.56 -2.21
C GLY A 77 14.26 4.67 -2.52
N SER A 78 15.15 4.57 -1.53
CA SER A 78 16.60 4.56 -1.76
C SER A 78 17.09 3.22 -2.32
N GLU A 79 16.53 2.10 -1.84
CA GLU A 79 16.96 0.74 -2.21
C GLU A 79 15.95 0.03 -3.13
N LEU A 80 14.65 0.36 -3.02
CA LEU A 80 13.58 -0.24 -3.81
C LEU A 80 13.38 0.53 -5.13
N LYS A 81 13.92 -0.02 -6.24
CA LYS A 81 13.88 0.64 -7.55
C LYS A 81 12.69 0.26 -8.39
N GLN A 82 12.20 -0.97 -8.25
CA GLN A 82 11.06 -1.44 -9.01
C GLN A 82 10.11 -2.24 -8.14
N GLN A 83 8.83 -2.13 -8.48
CA GLN A 83 7.74 -2.84 -7.86
C GLN A 83 6.66 -3.10 -8.90
N TRP A 84 5.98 -4.23 -8.79
CA TRP A 84 4.80 -4.51 -9.60
C TRP A 84 3.97 -5.61 -8.96
N PHE A 85 2.67 -5.57 -9.26
CA PHE A 85 1.77 -6.68 -8.98
C PHE A 85 1.81 -7.69 -10.13
N ARG A 86 1.70 -8.98 -9.81
CA ARG A 86 1.50 -10.05 -10.78
C ARG A 86 0.49 -11.05 -10.22
N GLY A 87 -0.78 -10.90 -10.61
CA GLY A 87 -1.87 -11.63 -9.95
C GLY A 87 -1.94 -11.22 -8.48
N ASP A 88 -1.90 -12.20 -7.58
CA ASP A 88 -1.91 -11.97 -6.12
C ASP A 88 -0.50 -11.75 -5.54
N ASP A 89 0.53 -11.77 -6.38
CA ASP A 89 1.91 -11.58 -5.95
C ASP A 89 2.32 -10.10 -6.01
N LEU A 90 2.89 -9.60 -4.93
CA LEU A 90 3.67 -8.36 -4.92
C LEU A 90 5.16 -8.68 -5.16
N LYS A 91 5.76 -8.08 -6.18
CA LYS A 91 7.19 -8.23 -6.47
C LYS A 91 7.94 -6.95 -6.17
N LEU A 92 9.06 -7.08 -5.44
CA LEU A 92 9.92 -5.99 -5.01
C LEU A 92 11.34 -6.25 -5.54
N MET A 93 11.92 -5.26 -6.22
CA MET A 93 13.31 -5.31 -6.68
C MET A 93 14.17 -4.34 -5.87
N VAL A 94 15.05 -4.91 -5.06
CA VAL A 94 15.96 -4.19 -4.16
C VAL A 94 17.36 -4.23 -4.74
N TYR A 95 18.03 -3.08 -4.80
CA TYR A 95 19.43 -2.97 -5.22
C TYR A 95 20.33 -2.77 -4.02
N ARG A 96 21.49 -3.44 -4.01
CA ARG A 96 22.48 -3.37 -2.94
C ARG A 96 23.88 -3.70 -3.42
#